data_AF-A0A2A5ITE6-F1
#
_entry.id   AF-A0A2A5ITE6-F1
#
_cell.length_a   1.000
_cell.length_b   1.000
_cell.length_c   1.000
_cell.angle_alpha   90.00
_cell.angle_beta   90.00
_cell.angle_gamma   90.00
#
_symmetry.space_group_name_H-M   'P 1'
#
loop_
_entity.id
_entity.type
_entity.pdbx_description
1 polymer ?
#
loop_
_entity_poly.entity_id
_entity_poly.type
_entity_poly.pdbx_seq_one_letter_code
_entity_poly.pdbx_strand_id
1 'polypeptide(L)'
;MRNIVEGDWVEALGEVDRRMFHISGYVVKISEGEILVKTTKGKYTAVPKHWVKNLDVTITKDELKALIDLSLDIKDEHLFRMCVRDLQALQDK
;
A
#
# COMPACT_ATOMS: atom_id res chain seq x y z
N MET A 1 6.95 14.19 4.40
CA MET A 1 6.04 13.19 3.79
C MET A 1 6.53 12.91 2.38
N ARG A 2 6.85 11.66 2.06
CA ARG A 2 7.19 11.28 0.68
C ARG A 2 5.92 11.26 -0.17
N ASN A 3 6.06 11.47 -1.48
CA ASN A 3 4.95 11.30 -2.41
C ASN A 3 4.47 9.86 -2.35
N ILE A 4 3.16 9.68 -2.17
CA ILE A 4 2.52 8.37 -2.24
C ILE A 4 2.51 7.92 -3.70
N VAL A 5 2.99 6.71 -3.96
CA VAL A 5 2.97 6.07 -5.28
C VAL A 5 2.22 4.74 -5.24
N GLU A 6 1.91 4.18 -6.41
CA GLU A 6 1.33 2.83 -6.50
C GLU A 6 2.26 1.82 -5.84
N GLY A 7 1.70 0.90 -5.06
CA GLY A 7 2.42 -0.03 -4.20
C GLY A 7 2.74 0.51 -2.80
N ASP A 8 2.61 1.80 -2.49
CA ASP A 8 2.93 2.23 -1.13
C ASP A 8 1.92 1.67 -0.11
N TRP A 9 2.42 1.19 1.03
CA TRP A 9 1.59 0.92 2.19
C TRP A 9 1.11 2.23 2.79
N VAL A 10 -0.19 2.33 3.02
CA VAL A 10 -0.84 3.56 3.48
C VAL A 10 -1.89 3.29 4.53
N GLU A 11 -2.06 4.26 5.39
CA GLU A 11 -3.15 4.36 6.35
C GLU A 11 -4.04 5.54 5.92
N ALA A 12 -5.35 5.32 5.85
CA ALA A 12 -6.34 6.34 5.55
C ALA A 12 -7.25 6.52 6.77
N LEU A 13 -7.28 7.76 7.28
CA LEU A 13 -8.10 8.16 8.42
C LEU A 13 -8.99 9.33 8.00
N GLY A 14 -10.30 9.17 8.18
CA GLY A 14 -11.27 10.20 7.82
C GLY A 14 -12.57 10.10 8.58
N GLU A 15 -13.35 11.17 8.56
CA GLU A 15 -14.65 11.23 9.21
C GLU A 15 -15.74 11.50 8.16
N VAL A 16 -16.80 10.69 8.14
CA VAL A 16 -18.02 10.93 7.34
C VAL A 16 -19.22 10.66 8.23
N ASP A 17 -20.19 11.56 8.23
CA ASP A 17 -21.43 11.45 9.02
C ASP A 17 -21.18 11.10 10.50
N ARG A 18 -20.17 11.73 11.12
CA ARG A 18 -19.73 11.48 12.51
C ARG A 18 -19.18 10.08 12.77
N ARG A 19 -18.81 9.35 11.72
CA ARG A 19 -18.17 8.03 11.82
C ARG A 19 -16.72 8.13 11.37
N MET A 20 -15.82 7.66 12.22
CA MET A 20 -14.40 7.53 11.90
C MET A 20 -14.17 6.29 11.04
N PHE A 21 -13.56 6.49 9.89
CA PHE A 21 -13.07 5.47 8.99
C PHE A 21 -11.58 5.32 9.18
N HIS A 22 -11.14 4.08 9.39
CA HIS A 22 -9.74 3.72 9.44
C HIS A 22 -9.52 2.53 8.51
N ILE A 23 -8.66 2.74 7.52
CA ILE A 23 -8.34 1.73 6.50
C ILE A 23 -6.82 1.66 6.35
N SER A 24 -6.29 0.45 6.30
CA SER A 24 -4.89 0.19 5.98
C SER A 24 -4.77 -0.83 4.85
N GLY A 25 -3.79 -0.61 3.98
CA GLY A 25 -3.57 -1.42 2.80
C GLY A 25 -2.49 -0.83 1.90
N TYR A 26 -2.33 -1.40 0.71
CA TYR A 26 -1.39 -0.86 -0.28
C TYR A 26 -2.12 -0.15 -1.41
N VAL A 27 -1.48 0.87 -1.99
CA VAL A 27 -2.03 1.63 -3.11
C VAL A 27 -2.01 0.80 -4.38
N VAL A 28 -3.17 0.63 -4.99
CA VAL A 28 -3.33 -0.05 -6.29
C VAL A 28 -3.28 0.95 -7.44
N LYS A 29 -3.92 2.12 -7.26
CA LYS A 29 -4.02 3.15 -8.28
C LYS A 29 -4.20 4.53 -7.66
N ILE A 30 -3.62 5.55 -8.28
CA ILE A 30 -3.78 6.96 -7.87
C ILE A 30 -4.59 7.71 -8.94
N SER A 31 -5.61 8.44 -8.50
CA SER A 31 -6.40 9.35 -9.33
C SER A 31 -6.34 10.78 -8.77
N GLU A 32 -6.92 11.76 -9.45
CA GLU A 32 -6.79 13.18 -9.12
C GLU A 32 -7.24 13.52 -7.68
N GLY A 33 -8.37 12.96 -7.23
CA GLY A 33 -8.93 13.21 -5.89
C GLY A 33 -8.86 12.03 -4.91
N GLU A 34 -8.60 10.82 -5.42
CA GLU A 34 -8.76 9.58 -4.66
C GLU A 34 -7.62 8.60 -4.91
N ILE A 35 -7.42 7.73 -3.93
CA ILE A 35 -6.47 6.62 -3.98
C ILE A 35 -7.25 5.33 -3.83
N LEU A 36 -7.06 4.41 -4.77
CA LEU A 36 -7.59 3.05 -4.68
C LEU A 36 -6.63 2.21 -3.84
N VAL A 37 -7.10 1.73 -2.68
CA VAL A 37 -6.33 0.93 -1.74
C VAL A 37 -6.87 -0.49 -1.72
N LYS A 38 -5.98 -1.49 -1.82
CA LYS A 38 -6.32 -2.87 -1.49
C LYS A 38 -6.00 -3.13 -0.04
N THR A 39 -7.06 -3.29 0.74
CA THR A 39 -6.99 -3.51 2.18
C THR A 39 -6.36 -4.85 2.51
N THR A 40 -5.85 -4.98 3.73
CA THR A 40 -5.33 -6.25 4.28
C THR A 40 -6.38 -7.37 4.29
N LYS A 41 -7.68 -7.04 4.23
CA LYS A 41 -8.78 -7.99 4.10
C LYS A 41 -9.10 -8.39 2.64
N GLY A 42 -8.26 -7.97 1.69
CA GLY A 42 -8.41 -8.26 0.26
C GLY A 42 -9.47 -7.41 -0.46
N LYS A 43 -10.16 -6.50 0.22
CA LYS A 43 -11.14 -5.59 -0.40
C LYS A 43 -10.45 -4.38 -1.02
N TYR A 44 -10.94 -3.95 -2.18
CA TYR A 44 -10.56 -2.68 -2.79
C TYR A 44 -11.43 -1.56 -2.23
N THR A 45 -10.85 -0.41 -1.90
CA THR A 45 -11.58 0.74 -1.38
C THR A 45 -10.94 2.03 -1.89
N ALA A 46 -11.75 2.90 -2.49
CA ALA A 46 -11.35 4.25 -2.85
C ALA A 46 -11.44 5.15 -1.61
N VAL A 47 -10.39 5.92 -1.35
CA VAL A 47 -10.33 6.87 -0.24
C VAL A 47 -9.87 8.24 -0.74
N PRO A 48 -10.39 9.35 -0.17
CA PRO A 48 -9.91 10.69 -0.50
C PRO A 48 -8.42 10.83 -0.23
N LYS A 49 -7.67 11.40 -1.19
CA LYS A 49 -6.21 11.52 -1.11
C LYS A 49 -5.72 12.22 0.17
N HIS A 50 -6.47 13.20 0.66
CA HIS A 50 -6.12 13.97 1.86
C HIS A 50 -6.28 13.19 3.18
N TRP A 51 -6.95 12.03 3.17
CA TRP A 51 -7.03 11.12 4.32
C TRP A 51 -5.80 10.23 4.44
N VAL A 52 -5.05 10.08 3.34
CA VAL A 52 -4.03 9.03 3.19
C VAL A 52 -2.68 9.53 3.69
N LYS A 53 -2.02 8.71 4.50
CA LYS A 53 -0.65 8.88 4.96
C LYS A 53 0.16 7.62 4.62
N ASN A 54 1.44 7.80 4.32
CA ASN A 54 2.36 6.67 4.20
C ASN A 54 2.43 5.93 5.55
N LEU A 55 2.32 4.62 5.50
CA LEU A 55 2.68 3.75 6.60
C LEU A 55 4.20 3.58 6.50
N ASP A 56 4.94 4.29 7.35
CA ASP A 56 6.42 4.22 7.44
C ASP A 56 6.86 2.88 8.06
N VAL A 57 6.43 1.77 7.46
CA VAL A 57 6.83 0.42 7.86
C VAL A 57 8.21 0.18 7.28
N THR A 58 9.19 0.04 8.15
CA THR A 58 10.52 -0.39 7.74
C THR A 58 10.47 -1.90 7.53
N ILE A 59 10.47 -2.34 6.27
CA ILE A 59 10.55 -3.76 5.90
C ILE A 59 12.01 -4.11 5.59
N THR A 60 12.48 -5.21 6.14
CA THR A 60 13.81 -5.76 5.88
C THR A 60 13.87 -6.47 4.52
N LYS A 61 15.09 -6.67 4.00
CA LYS A 61 15.29 -7.39 2.73
C LYS A 61 14.71 -8.80 2.73
N ASP A 62 14.82 -9.51 3.86
CA ASP A 62 14.34 -10.89 3.96
C ASP A 62 12.81 -10.94 4.06
N GLU A 63 12.18 -10.00 4.75
CA GLU A 63 10.72 -9.84 4.77
C GLU A 63 10.17 -9.50 3.38
N LEU A 64 10.85 -8.64 2.59
CA LEU A 64 10.46 -8.37 1.20
C LEU A 64 10.47 -9.62 0.34
N LYS A 65 11.50 -10.48 0.47
CA LYS A 65 11.55 -11.76 -0.27
C LYS A 65 10.41 -12.69 0.13
N ALA A 66 10.12 -12.81 1.43
CA ALA A 66 9.00 -13.61 1.91
C ALA A 66 7.65 -13.08 1.37
N LEU A 67 7.48 -11.77 1.26
CA LEU A 67 6.30 -11.16 0.66
C LEU A 67 6.21 -11.39 -0.85
N ILE A 68 7.35 -11.43 -1.56
CA ILE A 68 7.40 -11.81 -2.99
C ILE A 68 6.93 -13.25 -3.16
N ASP A 69 7.47 -14.19 -2.40
CA ASP A 69 7.08 -15.60 -2.48
C ASP A 69 5.58 -15.76 -2.17
N LEU A 70 5.11 -15.13 -1.09
CA LEU A 70 3.68 -15.12 -0.75
C LEU A 70 2.82 -14.53 -1.88
N SER A 71 3.25 -13.44 -2.51
CA SER A 71 2.49 -12.80 -3.60
C SER A 71 2.31 -13.73 -4.81
N LEU A 72 3.31 -14.57 -5.11
CA LEU A 72 3.24 -15.58 -6.16
C LEU A 72 2.25 -16.68 -5.77
N ASP A 73 2.29 -17.16 -4.53
CA ASP A 73 1.39 -18.20 -4.03
C ASP A 73 -0.08 -17.77 -4.10
N ILE A 74 -0.38 -16.52 -3.72
CA ILE A 74 -1.73 -15.96 -3.76
C ILE A 74 -2.10 -15.34 -5.12
N LYS A 75 -1.18 -15.37 -6.09
CA LYS A 75 -1.33 -14.79 -7.45
C LYS A 75 -1.72 -13.32 -7.45
N ASP A 76 -1.15 -12.53 -6.54
CA ASP A 76 -1.37 -11.09 -6.44
C ASP A 76 -0.25 -10.31 -7.15
N GLU A 77 -0.48 -10.02 -8.43
CA GLU A 77 0.50 -9.34 -9.29
C GLU A 77 0.89 -7.95 -8.77
N HIS A 78 -0.03 -7.22 -8.16
CA HIS A 78 0.25 -5.89 -7.63
C HIS A 78 1.21 -5.96 -6.44
N LEU A 79 0.95 -6.90 -5.51
CA LEU A 79 1.82 -7.14 -4.36
C LEU A 79 3.21 -7.58 -4.82
N PHE A 80 3.29 -8.44 -5.84
CA PHE A 80 4.55 -8.88 -6.42
C PHE A 80 5.37 -7.70 -6.96
N ARG A 81 4.79 -6.90 -7.85
CA ARG A 81 5.48 -5.75 -8.49
C ARG A 81 5.96 -4.74 -7.45
N MET A 82 5.15 -4.49 -6.42
CA MET A 82 5.48 -3.62 -5.30
C MET A 82 6.71 -4.12 -4.54
N CYS A 83 6.69 -5.38 -4.07
CA CYS A 83 7.81 -5.92 -3.28
C CYS A 83 9.11 -6.00 -4.09
N VAL A 84 9.03 -6.31 -5.39
CA VAL A 84 10.20 -6.32 -6.28
C VAL A 84 10.82 -4.93 -6.41
N ARG A 85 10.00 -3.88 -6.60
CA ARG A 85 10.48 -2.49 -6.66
C ARG A 85 11.19 -2.09 -5.37
N ASP A 86 10.58 -2.38 -4.22
CA ASP A 86 11.13 -1.99 -2.92
C ASP A 86 12.42 -2.77 -2.62
N LEU A 87 12.51 -4.03 -3.05
CA LEU A 87 13.74 -4.83 -2.96
C LEU A 87 14.87 -4.24 -3.82
N GLN A 88 14.58 -3.76 -5.02
CA GLN A 88 15.56 -3.07 -5.89
C GLN A 88 16.05 -1.78 -5.25
N ALA A 89 15.14 -0.97 -4.68
CA ALA A 89 15.50 0.27 -4.00
C ALA A 89 16.41 0.08 -2.78
N LEU A 90 16.40 -1.10 -2.15
CA LEU A 90 17.33 -1.48 -1.08
C LEU A 90 18.69 -1.98 -1.60
N GLN A 91 18.79 -2.43 -2.85
CA GLN A 91 20.04 -2.87 -3.47
C GLN A 91 20.87 -1.70 -4.01
N ASP A 92 20.22 -0.59 -4.37
CA ASP A 92 20.86 0.64 -4.84
C ASP A 92 21.40 1.54 -3.71
N LYS A 93 21.41 1.04 -2.45
CA LYS A 93 21.94 1.70 -1.24
C LYS A 93 23.13 0.94 -0.67
#